data_AF-A0A2E8NTH0-F1
#
_entry.id   AF-A0A2E8NTH0-F1
#
_cell.length_a   1.000
_cell.length_b   1.000
_cell.length_c   1.000
_cell.angle_alpha   90.00
_cell.angle_beta   90.00
_cell.angle_gamma   90.00
#
_symmetry.space_group_name_H-M   'P 1'
#
loop_
_entity.id
_entity.type
_entity.pdbx_description
1 polymer ?
#
loop_
_entity_poly.entity_id
_entity_poly.type
_entity_poly.pdbx_seq_one_letter_code
_entity_poly.pdbx_strand_id
1 'polypeptide(L)'
;IMIDELHPTSVGQGLIANKLVNTINEKFPSPSGPYPLLTEEELLSLTVSADSENIEDEEEIITIEGDVSKACFDWTQYNYRQLYLTISKDGETVTIPRYIGYNTPVCQQATHVMYSGTNAIHVVSGITNNLTLNHFFEIWGQDFSETKVLDMEVGNGSTLAIFLDGAEFVGDSSSIPIADVISIDIKITSAESSDAIEDVDDKSRSTPGFNAIFAIISLLSAVIITRKKPRLD
;
A
#
# COMPACT_ATOMS: atom_id res chain seq x y z
N ILE A 1 -17.60 1.12 35.25
CA ILE A 1 -17.15 2.46 34.80
C ILE A 1 -15.70 2.41 34.33
N MET A 2 -14.79 1.72 35.03
CA MET A 2 -13.43 1.45 34.54
C MET A 2 -13.25 -0.04 34.29
N ILE A 3 -12.52 -0.41 33.24
CA ILE A 3 -12.19 -1.80 32.89
C ILE A 3 -10.94 -2.28 33.65
N ASP A 4 -10.03 -1.35 33.95
CA ASP A 4 -8.87 -1.50 34.81
C ASP A 4 -8.63 -0.18 35.56
N GLU A 5 -7.46 0.02 36.16
CA GLU A 5 -7.15 1.24 36.92
C GLU A 5 -6.96 2.50 36.03
N LEU A 6 -6.94 2.35 34.70
CA LEU A 6 -6.60 3.42 33.75
C LEU A 6 -7.68 3.69 32.69
N HIS A 7 -8.37 2.67 32.19
CA HIS A 7 -9.25 2.75 31.03
C HIS A 7 -10.74 2.69 31.42
N PRO A 8 -11.55 3.67 31.01
CA PRO A 8 -13.00 3.63 31.23
C PRO A 8 -13.68 2.58 30.34
N THR A 9 -14.68 1.89 30.88
CA THR A 9 -15.64 1.08 30.11
C THR A 9 -16.46 1.98 29.18
N SER A 10 -17.14 1.43 28.17
CA SER A 10 -18.01 2.20 27.26
C SER A 10 -19.04 3.05 28.00
N VAL A 11 -19.68 2.51 29.05
CA VAL A 11 -20.52 3.28 29.98
C VAL A 11 -19.74 4.40 30.66
N GLY A 12 -18.53 4.12 31.14
CA GLY A 12 -17.69 5.13 31.78
C GLY A 12 -17.29 6.26 30.85
N GLN A 13 -17.03 5.96 29.58
CA GLN A 13 -16.79 6.96 28.54
C GLN A 13 -18.05 7.80 28.29
N GLY A 14 -19.23 7.17 28.19
CA GLY A 14 -20.51 7.88 28.08
C GLY A 14 -20.78 8.82 29.25
N LEU A 15 -20.44 8.40 30.48
CA LEU A 15 -20.55 9.25 31.67
C LEU A 15 -19.57 10.43 31.65
N ILE A 16 -18.33 10.22 31.19
CA ILE A 16 -17.35 11.30 31.00
C ILE A 16 -17.84 12.28 29.93
N ALA A 17 -18.39 11.78 28.82
CA ALA A 17 -18.97 12.59 27.76
C ALA A 17 -20.13 13.45 28.29
N ASN A 18 -21.06 12.86 29.04
CA ASN A 18 -22.13 13.61 29.70
C ASN A 18 -21.60 14.70 30.63
N LYS A 19 -20.57 14.39 31.43
CA LYS A 19 -19.96 15.39 32.32
C LYS A 19 -19.33 16.54 31.54
N LEU A 20 -18.65 16.25 30.45
CA LEU A 20 -18.05 17.24 29.56
C LEU A 20 -19.12 18.11 28.90
N VAL A 21 -20.13 17.49 28.28
CA VAL A 21 -21.22 18.19 27.59
C VAL A 21 -22.04 19.05 28.55
N ASN A 22 -22.31 18.56 29.77
CA ASN A 22 -22.98 19.37 30.79
C ASN A 22 -22.13 20.60 31.17
N THR A 23 -20.81 20.43 31.32
CA THR A 23 -19.90 21.54 31.59
C THR A 23 -19.86 22.54 30.43
N ILE A 24 -19.94 22.06 29.19
CA ILE A 24 -20.04 22.91 27.98
C ILE A 24 -21.36 23.68 27.99
N ASN A 25 -22.49 23.04 28.26
CA ASN A 25 -23.79 23.71 28.35
C ASN A 25 -23.81 24.82 29.41
N GLU A 26 -23.14 24.61 30.54
CA GLU A 26 -23.04 25.59 31.62
C GLU A 26 -22.12 26.77 31.27
N LYS A 27 -20.96 26.50 30.65
CA LYS A 27 -19.92 27.53 30.38
C LYS A 27 -20.05 28.22 29.03
N PHE A 28 -20.62 27.53 28.05
CA PHE A 28 -20.72 27.94 26.65
C PHE A 28 -22.12 27.61 26.11
N PRO A 29 -23.17 28.29 26.62
CA PRO A 29 -24.54 27.98 26.23
C PRO A 29 -24.76 28.26 24.75
N SER A 30 -25.31 27.29 24.04
CA SER A 30 -25.66 27.43 22.62
C SER A 30 -26.96 28.24 22.46
N PRO A 31 -27.03 29.12 21.45
CA PRO A 31 -28.26 29.87 21.14
C PRO A 31 -29.40 28.98 20.64
N SER A 32 -29.11 27.73 20.26
CA SER A 32 -30.12 26.75 19.79
C SER A 32 -30.62 25.83 20.90
N GLY A 33 -30.21 26.06 22.16
CA GLY A 33 -30.53 25.21 23.31
C GLY A 33 -29.36 24.33 23.75
N PRO A 34 -29.47 23.66 24.91
CA PRO A 34 -28.40 22.82 25.45
C PRO A 34 -28.16 21.60 24.56
N TYR A 35 -26.90 21.19 24.43
CA TYR A 35 -26.53 19.92 23.83
C TYR A 35 -27.12 18.76 24.66
N PRO A 36 -27.66 17.73 24.02
CA PRO A 36 -28.30 16.61 24.71
C PRO A 36 -27.26 15.79 25.49
N LEU A 37 -27.71 15.23 26.60
CA LEU A 37 -26.96 14.24 27.39
C LEU A 37 -27.51 12.85 27.07
N LEU A 38 -26.65 11.84 27.12
CA LEU A 38 -27.06 10.44 27.08
C LEU A 38 -27.95 10.12 28.27
N THR A 39 -29.09 9.50 28.01
CA THR A 39 -30.01 8.95 29.00
C THR A 39 -29.43 7.71 29.66
N GLU A 40 -30.04 7.26 30.76
CA GLU A 40 -29.63 6.01 31.43
C GLU A 40 -29.80 4.79 30.51
N GLU A 41 -30.85 4.76 29.68
CA GLU A 41 -31.08 3.69 28.69
C GLU A 41 -30.00 3.70 27.60
N GLU A 42 -29.64 4.88 27.08
CA GLU A 42 -28.55 5.00 26.11
C GLU A 42 -27.21 4.61 26.73
N LEU A 43 -26.94 5.00 27.99
CA LEU A 43 -25.74 4.58 28.69
C LEU A 43 -25.69 3.07 28.94
N LEU A 44 -26.83 2.45 29.26
CA LEU A 44 -26.95 1.00 29.40
C LEU A 44 -26.80 0.28 28.06
N SER A 45 -27.24 0.86 26.95
CA SER A 45 -26.98 0.29 25.61
C SER A 45 -25.48 0.17 25.29
N LEU A 46 -24.64 1.01 25.92
CA LEU A 46 -23.19 0.94 25.78
C LEU A 46 -22.56 -0.26 26.53
N THR A 47 -23.28 -0.96 27.43
CA THR A 47 -22.74 -2.18 28.06
C THR A 47 -22.78 -3.38 27.12
N VAL A 48 -23.75 -3.42 26.21
CA VAL A 48 -24.02 -4.58 25.34
C VAL A 48 -22.92 -4.77 24.29
N SER A 49 -22.18 -3.72 23.96
CA SER A 49 -21.02 -3.79 23.05
C SER A 49 -19.74 -4.34 23.68
N ALA A 50 -19.76 -4.76 24.95
CA ALA A 50 -18.61 -5.35 25.63
C ALA A 50 -18.78 -6.84 25.98
N ASP A 51 -19.92 -7.46 25.70
CA ASP A 51 -20.06 -8.90 25.81
C ASP A 51 -19.54 -9.56 24.54
N SER A 52 -18.43 -10.28 24.72
CA SER A 52 -17.85 -11.25 23.81
C SER A 52 -18.77 -12.48 23.68
N GLU A 53 -20.05 -12.27 23.38
CA GLU A 53 -20.86 -13.34 22.83
C GLU A 53 -20.40 -13.55 21.38
N ASN A 54 -20.23 -14.82 21.02
CA ASN A 54 -19.99 -15.28 19.66
C ASN A 54 -21.15 -14.82 18.77
N ILE A 55 -21.12 -13.57 18.33
CA ILE A 55 -21.70 -13.18 17.07
C ILE A 55 -20.66 -13.68 16.09
N GLU A 56 -20.95 -14.82 15.46
CA GLU A 56 -20.52 -14.99 14.09
C GLU A 56 -21.08 -13.74 13.40
N ASP A 57 -20.27 -12.68 13.31
CA ASP A 57 -20.61 -11.52 12.51
C ASP A 57 -20.86 -12.11 11.14
N GLU A 58 -22.13 -12.31 10.78
CA GLU A 58 -22.51 -12.52 9.40
C GLU A 58 -22.04 -11.24 8.73
N GLU A 59 -20.81 -11.26 8.20
CA GLU A 59 -20.24 -10.15 7.45
C GLU A 59 -21.32 -9.74 6.47
N GLU A 60 -21.83 -8.52 6.64
CA GLU A 60 -22.92 -8.05 5.80
C GLU A 60 -22.46 -8.18 4.35
N ILE A 61 -23.08 -9.11 3.63
CA ILE A 61 -22.67 -9.46 2.28
C ILE A 61 -23.18 -8.34 1.37
N ILE A 62 -22.29 -7.47 0.95
CA ILE A 62 -22.60 -6.29 0.15
C ILE A 62 -22.26 -6.58 -1.31
N THR A 63 -23.25 -6.46 -2.18
CA THR A 63 -23.05 -6.45 -3.64
C THR A 63 -23.35 -5.05 -4.16
N ILE A 64 -22.34 -4.41 -4.73
CA ILE A 64 -22.43 -3.08 -5.31
C ILE A 64 -22.99 -3.21 -6.73
N GLU A 65 -24.11 -2.55 -6.98
CA GLU A 65 -24.69 -2.40 -8.31
C GLU A 65 -24.03 -1.24 -9.06
N GLY A 66 -23.52 -1.51 -10.27
CA GLY A 66 -22.90 -0.51 -11.12
C GLY A 66 -21.39 -0.36 -10.90
N ASP A 67 -20.91 0.89 -10.92
CA ASP A 67 -19.48 1.20 -10.86
C ASP A 67 -18.97 1.18 -9.41
N VAL A 68 -18.17 0.17 -9.10
CA VAL A 68 -17.60 -0.07 -7.78
C VAL A 68 -16.71 1.08 -7.32
N SER A 69 -16.02 1.77 -8.23
CA SER A 69 -15.16 2.91 -7.92
C SER A 69 -15.92 4.16 -7.50
N LYS A 70 -17.25 4.17 -7.65
CA LYS A 70 -18.14 5.29 -7.29
C LYS A 70 -19.03 5.00 -6.09
N ALA A 71 -18.94 3.81 -5.50
CA ALA A 71 -19.74 3.42 -4.37
C ALA A 71 -19.27 4.10 -3.08
N CYS A 72 -20.21 4.68 -2.34
CA CYS A 72 -19.93 5.44 -1.12
C CYS A 72 -20.36 4.68 0.13
N PHE A 73 -19.51 4.72 1.16
CA PHE A 73 -19.68 4.03 2.43
C PHE A 73 -19.51 5.00 3.60
N ASP A 74 -20.35 4.87 4.62
CA ASP A 74 -20.19 5.59 5.87
C ASP A 74 -19.11 4.90 6.72
N TRP A 75 -17.98 5.56 6.90
CA TRP A 75 -16.84 5.06 7.66
C TRP A 75 -17.16 4.72 9.13
N THR A 76 -18.31 5.14 9.65
CA THR A 76 -18.78 4.80 11.01
C THR A 76 -19.63 3.52 11.06
N GLN A 77 -20.11 3.03 9.92
CA GLN A 77 -21.06 1.91 9.83
C GLN A 77 -20.44 0.64 9.25
N TYR A 78 -19.31 0.76 8.56
CA TYR A 78 -18.67 -0.37 7.87
C TYR A 78 -17.31 -0.72 8.46
N ASN A 79 -16.99 -2.01 8.41
CA ASN A 79 -15.68 -2.52 8.76
C ASN A 79 -14.73 -2.42 7.55
N TYR A 80 -13.44 -2.25 7.84
CA TYR A 80 -12.39 -2.14 6.83
C TYR A 80 -11.25 -3.10 7.14
N ARG A 81 -10.87 -3.90 6.14
CA ARG A 81 -9.60 -4.63 6.14
C ARG A 81 -8.47 -3.73 5.64
N GLN A 82 -7.26 -4.01 6.09
CA GLN A 82 -6.06 -3.28 5.67
C GLN A 82 -5.35 -4.03 4.54
N LEU A 83 -4.93 -3.29 3.54
CA LEU A 83 -4.08 -3.71 2.43
C LEU A 83 -2.87 -2.78 2.37
N TYR A 84 -1.66 -3.32 2.36
CA TYR A 84 -0.44 -2.52 2.24
C TYR A 84 -0.02 -2.42 0.79
N LEU A 85 0.07 -1.21 0.24
CA LEU A 85 0.56 -0.98 -1.12
C LEU A 85 1.89 -0.24 -1.05
N THR A 86 2.93 -0.85 -1.62
CA THR A 86 4.22 -0.20 -1.86
C THR A 86 4.40 -0.02 -3.36
N ILE A 87 4.78 1.18 -3.79
CA ILE A 87 5.21 1.46 -5.16
C ILE A 87 6.66 1.90 -5.09
N SER A 88 7.52 1.36 -5.94
CA SER A 88 8.93 1.72 -5.98
C SER A 88 9.46 1.77 -7.40
N LYS A 89 10.41 2.67 -7.62
CA LYS A 89 11.18 2.76 -8.86
C LYS A 89 12.66 2.75 -8.51
N ASP A 90 13.41 1.83 -9.10
CA ASP A 90 14.86 1.69 -8.89
C ASP A 90 15.27 1.58 -7.40
N GLY A 91 14.39 0.97 -6.59
CA GLY A 91 14.55 0.81 -5.15
C GLY A 91 14.09 2.00 -4.30
N GLU A 92 13.69 3.12 -4.90
CA GLU A 92 13.14 4.28 -4.21
C GLU A 92 11.61 4.18 -4.08
N THR A 93 11.08 4.33 -2.87
CA THR A 93 9.64 4.26 -2.60
C THR A 93 8.92 5.53 -3.03
N VAL A 94 7.85 5.37 -3.80
CA VAL A 94 6.95 6.46 -4.18
C VAL A 94 5.93 6.68 -3.06
N THR A 95 5.72 7.94 -2.69
CA THR A 95 4.75 8.31 -1.66
C THR A 95 3.32 8.22 -2.19
N ILE A 96 2.48 7.44 -1.51
CA ILE A 96 1.04 7.42 -1.74
C ILE A 96 0.40 8.51 -0.84
N PRO A 97 -0.31 9.50 -1.40
CA PRO A 97 -1.04 10.50 -0.63
C PRO A 97 -2.02 9.86 0.36
N ARG A 98 -2.20 10.52 1.51
CA ARG A 98 -3.23 10.16 2.49
C ARG A 98 -4.59 10.66 2.03
N TYR A 99 -5.65 9.99 2.49
CA TYR A 99 -7.06 10.37 2.27
C TYR A 99 -7.52 10.31 0.80
N ILE A 100 -6.82 9.54 -0.05
CA ILE A 100 -7.38 9.13 -1.34
C ILE A 100 -8.67 8.40 -1.05
N GLY A 101 -9.73 8.69 -1.80
CA GLY A 101 -11.01 8.03 -1.63
C GLY A 101 -11.84 8.49 -0.41
N TYR A 102 -11.34 9.41 0.42
CA TYR A 102 -12.06 9.97 1.56
C TYR A 102 -12.59 11.38 1.25
N ASN A 103 -13.87 11.64 1.55
CA ASN A 103 -14.52 12.95 1.38
C ASN A 103 -14.25 13.59 0.01
N THR A 104 -14.51 12.82 -1.05
CA THR A 104 -14.31 13.25 -2.44
C THR A 104 -15.55 13.99 -2.96
N PRO A 105 -15.47 14.67 -4.12
CA PRO A 105 -16.66 15.26 -4.74
C PRO A 105 -17.77 14.25 -5.04
N VAL A 106 -17.41 12.97 -5.27
CA VAL A 106 -18.34 11.87 -5.52
C VAL A 106 -18.95 11.36 -4.21
N CYS A 107 -18.11 11.13 -3.19
CA CYS A 107 -18.52 10.64 -1.87
C CYS A 107 -18.26 11.71 -0.80
N GLN A 108 -19.21 12.63 -0.64
CA GLN A 108 -19.12 13.71 0.34
C GLN A 108 -19.39 13.17 1.75
N GLN A 109 -18.52 13.52 2.71
CA GLN A 109 -18.60 13.04 4.10
C GLN A 109 -18.58 11.51 4.26
N ALA A 110 -18.10 10.81 3.23
CA ALA A 110 -18.07 9.35 3.14
C ALA A 110 -16.73 8.90 2.54
N THR A 111 -16.53 7.59 2.47
CA THR A 111 -15.41 6.97 1.76
C THR A 111 -15.91 6.27 0.50
N HIS A 112 -15.03 6.08 -0.46
CA HIS A 112 -15.22 5.07 -1.49
C HIS A 112 -15.06 3.66 -0.89
N VAL A 113 -15.30 2.62 -1.70
CA VAL A 113 -15.04 1.22 -1.33
C VAL A 113 -13.59 0.97 -0.85
N MET A 114 -12.67 1.85 -1.27
CA MET A 114 -11.29 1.89 -0.78
C MET A 114 -10.85 3.32 -0.49
N TYR A 115 -10.05 3.51 0.56
CA TYR A 115 -9.42 4.80 0.83
C TYR A 115 -8.01 4.63 1.43
N SER A 116 -7.12 5.61 1.23
CA SER A 116 -5.78 5.58 1.81
C SER A 116 -5.73 6.20 3.21
N GLY A 117 -5.18 5.45 4.16
CA GLY A 117 -4.81 5.92 5.49
C GLY A 117 -3.37 6.44 5.52
N THR A 118 -2.73 6.37 6.69
CA THR A 118 -1.32 6.79 6.84
C THR A 118 -0.35 5.79 6.21
N ASN A 119 -0.61 4.49 6.38
CA ASN A 119 0.32 3.42 6.02
C ASN A 119 -0.33 2.29 5.21
N ALA A 120 -1.64 2.36 4.97
CA ALA A 120 -2.41 1.27 4.36
C ALA A 120 -3.56 1.83 3.54
N ILE A 121 -4.02 1.02 2.60
CA ILE A 121 -5.32 1.15 1.96
C ILE A 121 -6.33 0.41 2.84
N HIS A 122 -7.42 1.08 3.17
CA HIS A 122 -8.56 0.52 3.86
C HIS A 122 -9.57 0.09 2.81
N VAL A 123 -9.97 -1.17 2.82
CA VAL A 123 -10.93 -1.77 1.89
C VAL A 123 -12.15 -2.18 2.69
N VAL A 124 -13.36 -1.79 2.24
CA VAL A 124 -14.61 -2.20 2.89
C VAL A 124 -14.70 -3.73 2.92
N SER A 125 -15.02 -4.30 4.08
CA SER A 125 -15.22 -5.75 4.25
C SER A 125 -16.61 -6.19 3.74
N GLY A 126 -16.80 -7.49 3.49
CA GLY A 126 -18.09 -8.05 3.06
C GLY A 126 -18.49 -7.76 1.61
N ILE A 127 -17.63 -7.12 0.80
CA ILE A 127 -17.91 -6.86 -0.62
C ILE A 127 -17.77 -8.13 -1.46
N THR A 128 -18.81 -8.52 -2.20
CA THR A 128 -18.79 -9.69 -3.11
C THR A 128 -18.27 -9.38 -4.51
N ASN A 129 -18.27 -8.11 -4.90
CA ASN A 129 -17.72 -7.68 -6.18
C ASN A 129 -16.24 -8.08 -6.26
N ASN A 130 -15.78 -8.45 -7.45
CA ASN A 130 -14.37 -8.72 -7.67
C ASN A 130 -13.57 -7.39 -7.61
N LEU A 131 -13.09 -7.04 -6.42
CA LEU A 131 -12.27 -5.86 -6.23
C LEU A 131 -10.87 -6.09 -6.80
N THR A 132 -10.39 -5.10 -7.56
CA THR A 132 -9.06 -5.12 -8.14
C THR A 132 -8.24 -3.92 -7.68
N LEU A 133 -6.92 -4.01 -7.87
CA LEU A 133 -6.01 -2.89 -7.60
C LEU A 133 -6.34 -1.69 -8.50
N ASN A 134 -6.77 -1.92 -9.74
CA ASN A 134 -7.16 -0.87 -10.68
C ASN A 134 -8.28 0.02 -10.12
N HIS A 135 -9.25 -0.54 -9.39
CA HIS A 135 -10.31 0.27 -8.78
C HIS A 135 -9.75 1.30 -7.78
N PHE A 136 -8.67 0.98 -7.06
CA PHE A 136 -8.03 1.96 -6.18
C PHE A 136 -7.34 3.08 -6.97
N PHE A 137 -6.65 2.75 -8.06
CA PHE A 137 -6.02 3.74 -8.93
C PHE A 137 -7.06 4.63 -9.64
N GLU A 138 -8.23 4.09 -10.00
CA GLU A 138 -9.35 4.85 -10.51
C GLU A 138 -9.91 5.84 -9.48
N ILE A 139 -10.11 5.40 -8.23
CA ILE A 139 -10.52 6.28 -7.11
C ILE A 139 -9.47 7.37 -6.86
N TRP A 140 -8.19 7.04 -7.01
CA TRP A 140 -7.08 8.00 -6.91
C TRP A 140 -7.02 8.95 -8.12
N GLY A 141 -7.52 8.54 -9.28
CA GLY A 141 -7.37 9.27 -10.53
C GLY A 141 -5.94 9.20 -11.10
N GLN A 142 -5.26 8.07 -10.89
CA GLN A 142 -3.91 7.81 -11.40
C GLN A 142 -3.93 6.64 -12.39
N ASP A 143 -2.96 6.63 -13.31
CA ASP A 143 -2.83 5.55 -14.28
C ASP A 143 -2.16 4.32 -13.66
N PHE A 144 -2.71 3.14 -13.96
CA PHE A 144 -2.08 1.85 -13.66
C PHE A 144 -2.37 0.84 -14.77
N SER A 145 -1.31 0.33 -15.39
CA SER A 145 -1.31 -0.58 -16.53
C SER A 145 0.07 -1.24 -16.68
N GLU A 146 0.18 -2.21 -17.58
CA GLU A 146 1.47 -2.86 -17.91
C GLU A 146 2.54 -1.87 -18.39
N THR A 147 2.14 -0.78 -19.02
CA THR A 147 3.04 0.20 -19.63
C THR A 147 3.16 1.50 -18.85
N LYS A 148 2.40 1.67 -17.76
CA LYS A 148 2.36 2.93 -17.02
C LYS A 148 1.87 2.74 -15.60
N VAL A 149 2.61 3.31 -14.64
CA VAL A 149 2.25 3.36 -13.23
C VAL A 149 2.42 4.80 -12.75
N LEU A 150 1.34 5.45 -12.34
CA LEU A 150 1.31 6.89 -12.07
C LEU A 150 1.75 7.70 -13.31
N ASP A 151 2.81 8.48 -13.20
CA ASP A 151 3.47 9.22 -14.27
C ASP A 151 4.68 8.47 -14.86
N MET A 152 5.00 7.27 -14.38
CA MET A 152 6.16 6.49 -14.80
C MET A 152 5.81 5.56 -15.96
N GLU A 153 6.51 5.71 -17.09
CA GLU A 153 6.40 4.80 -18.22
C GLU A 153 7.21 3.52 -18.01
N VAL A 154 6.58 2.38 -18.32
CA VAL A 154 7.19 1.06 -18.35
C VAL A 154 7.34 0.66 -19.82
N GLY A 155 8.59 0.63 -20.28
CA GLY A 155 8.95 0.37 -21.66
C GLY A 155 10.43 0.66 -21.90
N ASN A 156 10.91 0.52 -23.14
CA ASN A 156 12.29 0.83 -23.53
C ASN A 156 13.38 0.13 -22.66
N GLY A 157 13.13 -1.11 -22.25
CA GLY A 157 14.05 -1.91 -21.43
C GLY A 157 13.80 -1.83 -19.93
N SER A 158 12.90 -0.95 -19.47
CA SER A 158 12.41 -0.97 -18.10
C SER A 158 11.45 -2.16 -17.89
N THR A 159 11.39 -2.67 -16.68
CA THR A 159 10.50 -3.77 -16.27
C THR A 159 9.54 -3.35 -15.17
N LEU A 160 8.39 -4.02 -15.13
CA LEU A 160 7.39 -3.91 -14.07
C LEU A 160 7.23 -5.29 -13.45
N ALA A 161 7.46 -5.39 -12.15
CA ALA A 161 7.23 -6.59 -11.36
C ALA A 161 6.24 -6.29 -10.24
N ILE A 162 5.30 -7.20 -10.02
CA ILE A 162 4.26 -7.07 -9.00
C ILE A 162 4.37 -8.28 -8.09
N PHE A 163 4.28 -8.06 -6.77
CA PHE A 163 4.28 -9.12 -5.77
C PHE A 163 3.01 -9.02 -4.94
N LEU A 164 2.32 -10.15 -4.76
CA LEU A 164 1.21 -10.30 -3.81
C LEU A 164 1.72 -11.14 -2.65
N ASP A 165 1.70 -10.59 -1.44
CA ASP A 165 2.19 -11.26 -0.23
C ASP A 165 3.61 -11.84 -0.38
N GLY A 166 4.46 -11.10 -1.09
CA GLY A 166 5.85 -11.45 -1.36
C GLY A 166 6.06 -12.46 -2.49
N ALA A 167 4.99 -13.04 -3.07
CA ALA A 167 5.07 -13.91 -4.23
C ALA A 167 4.87 -13.11 -5.53
N GLU A 168 5.74 -13.32 -6.52
CA GLU A 168 5.62 -12.64 -7.81
C GLU A 168 4.30 -13.03 -8.49
N PHE A 169 3.53 -12.01 -8.88
CA PHE A 169 2.27 -12.17 -9.59
C PHE A 169 2.53 -12.33 -11.08
N VAL A 170 2.06 -13.45 -11.63
CA VAL A 170 2.10 -13.72 -13.06
C VAL A 170 0.67 -13.79 -13.57
N GLY A 171 0.20 -12.70 -14.17
CA GLY A 171 -1.16 -12.56 -14.67
C GLY A 171 -1.38 -11.20 -15.31
N ASP A 172 -2.64 -10.91 -15.64
CA ASP A 172 -3.05 -9.61 -16.18
C ASP A 172 -2.93 -8.53 -15.09
N SER A 173 -2.02 -7.59 -15.29
CA SER A 173 -1.79 -6.50 -14.33
C SER A 173 -2.96 -5.50 -14.25
N SER A 174 -3.83 -5.45 -15.27
CA SER A 174 -4.98 -4.55 -15.28
C SER A 174 -6.14 -5.02 -14.40
N SER A 175 -6.11 -6.28 -13.95
CA SER A 175 -7.19 -6.89 -13.16
C SER A 175 -6.68 -7.69 -11.96
N ILE A 176 -5.65 -7.19 -11.27
CA ILE A 176 -5.07 -7.84 -10.10
C ILE A 176 -6.13 -7.92 -8.99
N PRO A 177 -6.59 -9.13 -8.61
CA PRO A 177 -7.56 -9.27 -7.53
C PRO A 177 -6.91 -8.93 -6.20
N ILE A 178 -7.66 -8.22 -5.34
CA ILE A 178 -7.18 -7.84 -3.99
C ILE A 178 -7.94 -8.54 -2.86
N ALA A 179 -8.85 -9.44 -3.21
CA ALA A 179 -9.48 -10.34 -2.26
C ALA A 179 -8.39 -11.17 -1.58
N ASP A 180 -8.41 -11.20 -0.24
CA ASP A 180 -7.47 -11.96 0.60
C ASP A 180 -5.99 -11.58 0.52
N VAL A 181 -5.61 -10.58 -0.28
CA VAL A 181 -4.22 -10.07 -0.35
C VAL A 181 -3.93 -9.14 0.81
N ILE A 182 -2.83 -9.33 1.53
CA ILE A 182 -2.42 -8.47 2.66
C ILE A 182 -1.52 -7.33 2.17
N SER A 183 -0.66 -7.62 1.20
CA SER A 183 0.36 -6.70 0.71
C SER A 183 0.58 -6.82 -0.79
N ILE A 184 0.80 -5.67 -1.42
CA ILE A 184 1.12 -5.54 -2.84
C ILE A 184 2.36 -4.67 -2.98
N ASP A 185 3.39 -5.20 -3.63
CA ASP A 185 4.57 -4.43 -4.00
C ASP A 185 4.63 -4.27 -5.52
N ILE A 186 4.59 -3.04 -5.99
CA ILE A 186 4.84 -2.67 -7.39
C ILE A 186 6.28 -2.17 -7.50
N LYS A 187 7.07 -2.84 -8.34
CA LYS A 187 8.48 -2.51 -8.56
C LYS A 187 8.72 -2.21 -10.03
N ILE A 188 9.20 -1.00 -10.29
CA ILE A 188 9.65 -0.56 -11.60
C ILE A 188 11.17 -0.55 -11.58
N THR A 189 11.79 -1.19 -12.56
CA THR A 189 13.24 -1.16 -12.74
C THR A 189 13.52 -0.53 -14.10
N SER A 190 14.24 0.59 -14.11
CA SER A 190 14.64 1.27 -15.33
C SER A 190 15.63 0.41 -16.11
N ALA A 191 15.65 0.56 -17.44
CA ALA A 191 16.74 0.02 -18.23
C ALA A 191 18.07 0.59 -17.72
N GLU A 192 19.06 -0.26 -17.46
CA GLU A 192 20.42 0.16 -17.10
C GLU A 192 20.88 1.23 -18.09
N SER A 193 21.10 2.47 -17.61
CA SER A 193 21.80 3.45 -18.43
C SER A 193 23.22 2.93 -18.56
N SER A 194 23.66 2.68 -19.80
CA SER A 194 25.09 2.56 -20.07
C SER A 194 25.71 3.96 -19.97
N ASP A 195 25.62 4.61 -18.81
CA ASP A 195 26.40 5.81 -18.56
C ASP A 195 27.83 5.36 -18.35
N ALA A 196 28.63 5.76 -19.33
CA ALA A 196 30.03 5.47 -19.48
C ALA A 196 30.76 5.62 -18.13
N ILE A 197 31.64 4.68 -17.87
CA ILE A 197 32.85 4.97 -17.13
C ILE A 197 33.58 6.02 -17.98
N GLU A 198 33.28 7.30 -17.78
CA GLU A 198 34.21 8.37 -18.12
C GLU A 198 35.36 8.23 -17.13
N ASP A 199 36.35 7.46 -17.56
CA ASP A 199 37.65 7.40 -16.93
C ASP A 199 38.21 8.83 -16.95
N VAL A 200 38.17 9.47 -15.78
CA VAL A 200 38.89 10.73 -15.54
C VAL A 200 40.36 10.35 -15.55
N ASP A 201 40.96 10.33 -16.74
CA ASP A 201 42.39 10.50 -16.84
C ASP A 201 42.78 11.48 -17.95
N ASP A 202 43.62 12.37 -17.50
CA ASP A 202 44.19 13.53 -18.16
C ASP A 202 44.92 13.13 -19.46
N LYS A 203 44.57 13.78 -20.59
CA LYS A 203 45.58 14.50 -21.39
C LYS A 203 45.01 15.20 -22.62
N SER A 204 45.30 16.49 -22.66
CA SER A 204 45.53 17.18 -23.92
C SER A 204 46.60 16.44 -24.75
N ARG A 205 46.24 16.02 -25.96
CA ARG A 205 46.97 16.27 -27.23
C ARG A 205 46.69 15.16 -28.23
N SER A 206 45.84 15.51 -29.18
CA SER A 206 45.71 14.92 -30.51
C SER A 206 47.07 14.65 -31.16
N THR A 207 47.32 13.40 -31.58
CA THR A 207 47.90 13.11 -32.90
C THR A 207 47.43 11.74 -33.44
N PRO A 208 47.32 11.59 -34.78
CA PRO A 208 46.53 10.54 -35.43
C PRO A 208 47.37 9.32 -35.83
N GLY A 209 46.72 8.14 -35.87
CA GLY A 209 47.17 7.02 -36.70
C GLY A 209 47.09 5.65 -36.04
N PHE A 210 46.53 4.72 -36.82
CA PHE A 210 46.60 3.25 -36.71
C PHE A 210 45.50 2.53 -35.91
N ASN A 211 44.54 1.98 -36.67
CA ASN A 211 43.65 0.90 -36.26
C ASN A 211 44.46 -0.29 -35.73
N ALA A 212 44.14 -0.76 -34.52
CA ALA A 212 44.62 -2.03 -34.00
C ALA A 212 43.43 -2.87 -33.48
N ILE A 213 43.02 -3.78 -34.35
CA ILE A 213 42.17 -4.94 -34.08
C ILE A 213 42.88 -5.83 -33.05
N PHE A 214 42.19 -6.26 -31.99
CA PHE A 214 42.59 -7.47 -31.26
C PHE A 214 41.36 -8.32 -30.89
N ALA A 215 41.27 -9.46 -31.58
CA ALA A 215 40.49 -10.63 -31.20
C ALA A 215 41.47 -11.77 -30.92
N ILE A 216 41.46 -12.35 -29.71
CA ILE A 216 42.14 -13.63 -29.38
C ILE A 216 41.33 -14.26 -28.23
N ILE A 217 40.43 -15.22 -28.46
CA ILE A 217 40.59 -16.68 -28.69
C ILE A 217 41.07 -17.47 -27.45
N SER A 218 40.27 -18.50 -27.15
CA SER A 218 40.24 -19.40 -26.00
C SER A 218 41.02 -20.71 -26.21
N LEU A 219 41.50 -21.29 -25.10
CA LEU A 219 41.86 -22.70 -24.77
C LEU A 219 42.81 -23.53 -25.67
N LEU A 220 43.87 -24.11 -25.07
CA LEU A 220 44.12 -25.58 -25.02
C LEU A 220 45.40 -25.97 -24.23
N SER A 221 45.26 -27.05 -23.44
CA SER A 221 46.24 -27.72 -22.58
C SER A 221 47.25 -28.59 -23.34
N ALA A 222 48.47 -28.77 -22.81
CA ALA A 222 49.25 -29.99 -23.03
C ALA A 222 50.31 -30.23 -21.93
N VAL A 223 50.25 -31.44 -21.37
CA VAL A 223 51.14 -32.10 -20.41
C VAL A 223 52.38 -32.64 -21.14
N ILE A 224 53.60 -32.46 -20.60
CA ILE A 224 54.72 -33.39 -20.86
C ILE A 224 55.49 -33.68 -19.57
N ILE A 225 55.52 -34.96 -19.22
CA ILE A 225 56.26 -35.63 -18.14
C ILE A 225 57.63 -36.05 -18.69
N THR A 226 58.71 -35.83 -17.94
CA THR A 226 59.92 -36.69 -18.03
C THR A 226 60.51 -37.00 -16.65
N ARG A 227 60.78 -38.29 -16.45
CA ARG A 227 61.17 -39.02 -15.23
C ARG A 227 62.69 -39.08 -14.99
N LYS A 228 63.05 -39.24 -13.70
CA LYS A 228 64.16 -40.04 -13.10
C LYS A 228 65.62 -39.56 -13.37
N LYS A 229 66.60 -39.66 -12.45
CA LYS A 229 66.83 -40.43 -11.20
C LYS A 229 68.02 -39.78 -10.40
N PRO A 230 68.35 -40.24 -9.16
CA PRO A 230 69.07 -39.51 -8.10
C PRO A 230 70.53 -39.96 -7.83
N ARG A 231 71.21 -39.28 -6.89
CA ARG A 231 72.30 -39.72 -5.95
C ARG A 231 72.55 -38.55 -4.96
N LEU A 232 72.37 -38.65 -3.63
CA LEU A 232 73.29 -39.20 -2.58
C LEU A 232 74.74 -38.75 -2.84
N ASP A 233 75.39 -37.95 -2.00
CA ASP A 233 75.47 -37.98 -0.52
C ASP A 233 75.18 -36.63 0.18
#